data_AF-A0A8J6VS48-F1
#
_entry.id   AF-A0A8J6VS48-F1
#
_cell.length_a   1.000
_cell.length_b   1.000
_cell.length_c   1.000
_cell.angle_alpha   90.00
_cell.angle_beta   90.00
_cell.angle_gamma   90.00
#
_symmetry.space_group_name_H-M   'P 1'
#
loop_
_entity.id
_entity.type
_entity.pdbx_description
1 polymer ?
#
loop_
_entity_poly.entity_id
_entity_poly.type
_entity_poly.pdbx_seq_one_letter_code
_entity_poly.pdbx_strand_id
1 'polypeptide(L)'
;MNPLKLRPEDCSAFGQLVLQYLQDNPQTNMSQLAKQVHISRAGLGWICLKRSGPDEETAKRISEVIGADLREVARLVHENKVENLSNLGGLNYVAKVNGNRVKRLIPVSDALAGLNSLYQAFHQVTRSVSLAEKPSEFQIYKQSFELLKAHLLKPKQRSSKHSDSFNSPDQN
;
A
#
# COMPACT_ATOMS: atom_id res chain seq x y z
N MET A 1 -4.83 8.07 31.81
CA MET A 1 -5.09 8.53 30.43
C MET A 1 -4.62 7.46 29.46
N ASN A 2 -5.46 6.97 28.55
CA ASN A 2 -5.23 5.76 27.76
C ASN A 2 -4.86 6.14 26.30
N PRO A 3 -3.57 6.18 25.92
CA PRO A 3 -3.11 6.90 24.73
C PRO A 3 -3.49 6.29 23.37
N LEU A 4 -4.23 5.19 23.30
CA LEU A 4 -4.68 4.60 22.03
C LEU A 4 -6.07 3.94 22.22
N LYS A 5 -7.13 4.74 22.31
CA LYS A 5 -8.45 4.30 21.86
C LYS A 5 -8.47 4.53 20.35
N LEU A 6 -8.06 3.52 19.59
CA LEU A 6 -8.26 3.53 18.14
C LEU A 6 -9.76 3.65 17.88
N ARG A 7 -10.15 4.67 17.13
CA ARG A 7 -11.54 4.82 16.71
C ARG A 7 -11.70 4.10 15.36
N PRO A 8 -12.73 3.27 15.17
CA PRO A 8 -12.93 2.51 13.93
C PRO A 8 -12.86 3.36 12.65
N GLU A 9 -13.30 4.62 12.73
CA GLU A 9 -13.28 5.58 11.62
C GLU A 9 -11.87 6.03 11.20
N ASP A 10 -10.88 5.93 12.09
CA ASP A 10 -9.48 6.27 11.81
C ASP A 10 -8.70 5.07 11.26
N CYS A 11 -9.28 3.87 11.38
CA CYS A 11 -8.64 2.62 10.98
C CYS A 11 -8.78 2.33 9.48
N SER A 12 -7.74 1.73 8.91
CA SER A 12 -7.82 1.08 7.61
C SER A 12 -8.70 -0.17 7.70
N ALA A 13 -9.08 -0.75 6.57
CA ALA A 13 -9.81 -2.02 6.57
C ALA A 13 -9.01 -3.14 7.28
N PHE A 14 -7.68 -3.16 7.13
CA PHE A 14 -6.80 -4.01 7.94
C PHE A 14 -6.90 -3.69 9.44
N GLY A 15 -6.87 -2.41 9.82
CA GLY A 15 -7.05 -2.03 11.22
C GLY A 15 -8.40 -2.42 11.79
N GLN A 16 -9.47 -2.36 10.99
CA GLN A 16 -10.79 -2.81 11.37
C GLN A 16 -10.83 -4.33 11.59
N LEU A 17 -10.15 -5.12 10.75
CA LEU A 17 -9.99 -6.56 10.98
C LEU A 17 -9.33 -6.85 12.34
N VAL A 18 -8.28 -6.10 12.70
CA VAL A 18 -7.62 -6.23 14.01
C VAL A 18 -8.55 -5.81 15.16
N LEU A 19 -9.30 -4.71 14.99
CA LEU A 19 -10.27 -4.27 16.00
C LEU A 19 -11.40 -5.28 16.19
N GLN A 20 -11.89 -5.88 15.11
CA GLN A 20 -12.91 -6.93 15.15
C GLN A 20 -12.41 -8.13 15.96
N TYR A 21 -11.19 -8.61 15.69
CA TYR A 21 -10.58 -9.68 16.49
C TYR A 21 -10.56 -9.35 18.00
N LEU A 22 -10.17 -8.12 18.38
CA LEU A 22 -10.14 -7.70 19.78
C LEU A 22 -11.55 -7.60 20.41
N GLN A 23 -12.56 -7.27 19.61
CA GLN A 23 -13.96 -7.27 20.06
C GLN A 23 -14.48 -8.69 20.30
N ASP A 24 -14.14 -9.62 19.39
CA ASP A 24 -14.55 -11.02 19.47
C ASP A 24 -13.77 -11.80 20.55
N ASN A 25 -12.63 -11.28 20.98
CA ASN A 25 -11.74 -11.89 21.97
C ASN A 25 -11.50 -10.95 23.17
N PRO A 26 -12.51 -10.72 24.04
CA PRO A 26 -12.44 -9.75 25.13
C PRO A 26 -11.33 -10.04 26.16
N GLN A 27 -10.85 -11.28 26.22
CA GLN A 27 -9.68 -11.69 27.02
C GLN A 27 -8.34 -11.14 26.48
N THR A 28 -8.32 -10.65 25.25
CA THR A 28 -7.14 -10.10 24.56
C THR A 28 -7.30 -8.61 24.36
N ASN A 29 -6.45 -7.82 25.00
CA ASN A 29 -6.35 -6.38 24.76
C ASN A 29 -5.19 -6.05 23.81
N MET A 30 -5.15 -4.79 23.37
CA MET A 30 -4.12 -4.28 22.47
C MET A 30 -2.68 -4.53 22.92
N SER A 31 -2.39 -4.45 24.22
CA SER A 31 -1.04 -4.71 24.74
C SER A 31 -0.69 -6.20 24.68
N GLN A 32 -1.66 -7.09 24.89
CA GLN A 32 -1.46 -8.54 24.79
C GLN A 32 -1.27 -8.96 23.33
N LEU A 33 -2.11 -8.45 22.42
CA LEU A 33 -1.95 -8.73 20.98
C LEU A 33 -0.61 -8.22 20.44
N ALA A 34 -0.21 -6.99 20.81
CA ALA A 34 1.09 -6.45 20.41
C ALA A 34 2.26 -7.34 20.86
N LYS A 35 2.19 -7.90 22.08
CA LYS A 35 3.18 -8.86 22.59
C LYS A 35 3.19 -10.16 21.79
N GLN A 36 2.03 -10.71 21.45
CA GLN A 36 1.91 -11.95 20.67
C GLN A 36 2.50 -11.81 19.26
N VAL A 37 2.35 -10.63 18.63
CA VAL A 37 2.89 -10.35 17.29
C VAL A 37 4.28 -9.70 17.33
N HIS A 38 4.89 -9.61 18.53
CA HIS A 38 6.24 -9.11 18.78
C HIS A 38 6.51 -7.67 18.30
N ILE A 39 5.53 -6.76 18.49
CA ILE A 39 5.71 -5.32 18.24
C ILE A 39 5.28 -4.49 19.45
N SER A 40 5.60 -3.20 19.45
CA SER A 40 5.13 -2.32 20.52
C SER A 40 3.62 -2.08 20.40
N ARG A 41 2.94 -1.82 21.52
CA ARG A 41 1.53 -1.41 21.52
C ARG A 41 1.30 -0.19 20.61
N ALA A 42 2.23 0.76 20.62
CA ALA A 42 2.18 1.94 19.76
C ALA A 42 2.34 1.58 18.28
N GLY A 43 3.24 0.64 17.96
CA GLY A 43 3.44 0.09 16.63
C GLY A 43 2.17 -0.58 16.10
N LEU A 44 1.55 -1.46 16.90
CA LEU A 44 0.27 -2.08 16.54
C LEU A 44 -0.82 -1.02 16.34
N GLY A 45 -0.88 -0.01 17.20
CA GLY A 45 -1.78 1.12 17.03
C GLY A 45 -1.57 1.86 15.70
N TRP A 46 -0.31 2.13 15.37
CA TRP A 46 0.08 2.86 14.17
C TRP A 46 -0.29 2.12 12.89
N ILE A 47 0.00 0.81 12.78
CA ILE A 47 -0.27 0.03 11.56
C ILE A 47 -1.76 -0.19 11.29
N CYS A 48 -2.62 -0.03 12.31
CA CYS A 48 -4.07 -0.09 12.15
C CYS A 48 -4.67 1.18 11.52
N LEU A 49 -3.93 2.29 11.43
CA LEU A 49 -4.46 3.56 10.91
C LEU A 49 -4.51 3.58 9.38
N LYS A 50 -5.46 4.35 8.81
CA LYS A 50 -5.61 4.54 7.35
C LYS A 50 -4.31 4.91 6.63
N ARG A 51 -3.43 5.71 7.23
CA ARG A 51 -2.19 6.20 6.58
C ARG A 51 -0.97 5.30 6.78
N SER A 52 -1.17 4.10 7.27
CA SER A 52 -0.10 3.17 7.64
C SER A 52 -0.44 1.75 7.24
N GLY A 53 0.46 0.82 7.55
CA GLY A 53 0.25 -0.61 7.38
C GLY A 53 1.48 -1.40 7.82
N PRO A 54 1.31 -2.70 8.12
CA PRO A 54 2.43 -3.57 8.46
C PRO A 54 3.33 -3.87 7.25
N ASP A 55 4.57 -4.26 7.54
CA ASP A 55 5.40 -5.00 6.59
C ASP A 55 4.96 -6.47 6.49
N GLU A 56 5.62 -7.24 5.62
CA GLU A 56 5.27 -8.65 5.37
C GLU A 56 5.39 -9.51 6.63
N GLU A 57 6.48 -9.37 7.38
CA GLU A 57 6.74 -10.19 8.57
C GLU A 57 5.71 -9.89 9.68
N THR A 58 5.39 -8.61 9.88
CA THR A 58 4.37 -8.19 10.85
C THR A 58 2.97 -8.59 10.40
N ALA A 59 2.65 -8.47 9.11
CA ALA A 59 1.38 -8.92 8.55
C ALA A 59 1.20 -10.42 8.73
N LYS A 60 2.25 -11.21 8.49
CA LYS A 60 2.26 -12.66 8.71
C LYS A 60 1.99 -13.02 10.17
N ARG A 61 2.75 -12.44 11.11
CA ARG A 61 2.53 -12.67 12.55
C ARG A 61 1.12 -12.29 13.00
N ILE A 62 0.60 -11.17 12.50
CA ILE A 62 -0.77 -10.75 12.80
C ILE A 62 -1.78 -11.75 12.23
N SER A 63 -1.63 -12.15 10.97
CA SER A 63 -2.53 -13.13 10.32
C SER A 63 -2.59 -14.44 11.10
N GLU A 64 -1.46 -14.93 11.58
CA GLU A 64 -1.35 -16.16 12.37
C GLU A 64 -2.06 -16.01 13.73
N VAL A 65 -1.81 -14.90 14.44
CA VAL A 65 -2.38 -14.68 15.79
C VAL A 65 -3.90 -14.44 15.73
N ILE A 66 -4.39 -13.71 14.72
CA ILE A 66 -5.83 -13.41 14.61
C ILE A 66 -6.60 -14.47 13.81
N GLY A 67 -5.93 -15.50 13.28
CA GLY A 67 -6.53 -16.56 12.48
C GLY A 67 -7.07 -16.10 11.12
N ALA A 68 -6.48 -15.06 10.53
CA ALA A 68 -6.88 -14.56 9.21
C ALA A 68 -6.01 -15.15 8.09
N ASP A 69 -6.59 -15.32 6.90
CA ASP A 69 -5.82 -15.70 5.70
C ASP A 69 -4.82 -14.58 5.35
N LEU A 70 -3.55 -14.94 5.19
CA LEU A 70 -2.50 -14.02 4.79
C LEU A 70 -2.80 -13.33 3.45
N ARG A 71 -3.50 -14.01 2.53
CA ARG A 71 -3.96 -13.43 1.27
C ARG A 71 -4.90 -12.26 1.51
N GLU A 72 -5.84 -12.41 2.44
CA GLU A 72 -6.80 -11.38 2.79
C GLU A 72 -6.10 -10.21 3.48
N VAL A 73 -5.21 -10.50 4.44
CA VAL A 73 -4.39 -9.46 5.08
C VAL A 73 -3.56 -8.70 4.04
N ALA A 74 -2.90 -9.40 3.13
CA ALA A 74 -2.12 -8.80 2.05
C ALA A 74 -2.97 -7.88 1.17
N ARG A 75 -4.18 -8.32 0.80
CA ARG A 75 -5.13 -7.53 0.03
C ARG A 75 -5.47 -6.23 0.76
N LEU A 76 -5.97 -6.32 1.99
CA LEU A 76 -6.37 -5.15 2.80
C LEU A 76 -5.23 -4.14 2.99
N VAL A 77 -4.01 -4.63 3.22
CA VAL A 77 -2.82 -3.77 3.38
C VAL A 77 -2.51 -3.01 2.09
N HIS A 78 -2.59 -3.65 0.93
CA HIS A 78 -2.24 -3.01 -0.34
C HIS A 78 -3.35 -2.17 -0.94
N GLU A 79 -4.62 -2.53 -0.73
CA GLU A 79 -5.77 -1.68 -1.06
C GLU A 79 -5.70 -0.35 -0.29
N ASN A 80 -5.41 -0.40 1.02
CA ASN A 80 -5.21 0.80 1.83
C ASN A 80 -4.05 1.67 1.29
N LYS A 81 -2.98 1.08 0.76
CA LYS A 81 -1.91 1.84 0.09
C LYS A 81 -2.43 2.56 -1.16
N VAL A 82 -3.28 1.93 -1.97
CA VAL A 82 -3.90 2.57 -3.16
C VAL A 82 -4.80 3.74 -2.75
N GLU A 83 -5.63 3.56 -1.73
CA GLU A 83 -6.48 4.63 -1.18
C GLU A 83 -5.64 5.82 -0.70
N ASN A 84 -4.53 5.56 -0.01
CA ASN A 84 -3.61 6.61 0.42
C ASN A 84 -2.98 7.37 -0.76
N LEU A 85 -2.62 6.68 -1.85
CA LEU A 85 -2.10 7.34 -3.05
C LEU A 85 -3.16 8.26 -3.67
N SER A 86 -4.42 7.84 -3.70
CA SER A 86 -5.53 8.67 -4.16
C SER A 86 -5.63 9.96 -3.33
N ASN A 87 -5.50 9.86 -2.01
CA ASN A 87 -5.60 11.00 -1.09
C ASN A 87 -4.42 11.98 -1.16
N LEU A 88 -3.22 11.55 -1.56
CA LEU A 88 -2.00 12.37 -1.53
C LEU A 88 -1.75 13.21 -2.79
N GLY A 89 -2.39 12.89 -3.91
CA GLY A 89 -2.18 13.62 -5.17
C GLY A 89 -3.04 13.15 -6.34
N GLY A 90 -4.02 12.29 -6.07
CA GLY A 90 -4.83 11.64 -7.07
C GLY A 90 -4.08 10.55 -7.85
N LEU A 91 -4.84 9.57 -8.34
CA LEU A 91 -4.35 8.54 -9.25
C LEU A 91 -4.52 9.05 -10.68
N ASN A 92 -3.44 9.15 -11.45
CA ASN A 92 -3.48 9.87 -12.72
C ASN A 92 -3.03 8.99 -13.89
N TYR A 93 -3.92 8.78 -14.85
CA TYR A 93 -3.55 8.27 -16.15
C TYR A 93 -2.93 9.38 -17.00
N VAL A 94 -1.79 9.10 -17.64
CA VAL A 94 -1.15 10.05 -18.56
C VAL A 94 -0.72 9.35 -19.84
N ALA A 95 -1.38 9.66 -20.95
CA ALA A 95 -1.05 9.12 -22.28
C ALA A 95 -0.80 10.22 -23.30
N LYS A 96 -0.18 9.85 -24.43
CA LYS A 96 -0.15 10.67 -25.64
C LYS A 96 -1.17 10.08 -26.62
N VAL A 97 -2.14 10.88 -27.05
CA VAL A 97 -3.18 10.50 -28.01
C VAL A 97 -3.19 11.57 -29.10
N ASN A 98 -2.95 11.16 -30.36
CA ASN A 98 -2.88 12.07 -31.51
C ASN A 98 -1.91 13.25 -31.30
N GLY A 99 -0.72 12.97 -30.75
CA GLY A 99 0.28 14.00 -30.41
C GLY A 99 -0.01 14.80 -29.14
N ASN A 100 -1.24 14.79 -28.63
CA ASN A 100 -1.64 15.52 -27.44
C ASN A 100 -1.44 14.70 -26.16
N ARG A 101 -0.93 15.34 -25.11
CA ARG A 101 -0.81 14.71 -23.78
C ARG A 101 -2.15 14.80 -23.06
N VAL A 102 -2.77 13.66 -22.81
CA VAL A 102 -4.01 13.54 -22.04
C VAL A 102 -3.67 13.15 -20.61
N LYS A 103 -4.23 13.85 -19.63
CA LYS A 103 -4.18 13.50 -18.21
C LYS A 103 -5.60 13.27 -17.71
N ARG A 104 -5.87 12.14 -17.06
CA ARG A 104 -7.18 11.84 -16.45
C ARG A 104 -7.00 11.33 -15.02
N LEU A 105 -7.91 11.74 -14.15
CA LEU A 105 -8.02 11.16 -12.81
C LEU A 105 -8.65 9.78 -12.93
N ILE A 106 -8.07 8.79 -12.26
CA ILE A 106 -8.59 7.44 -12.16
C ILE A 106 -9.35 7.31 -10.83
N PRO A 107 -10.63 6.88 -10.85
CA PRO A 107 -11.36 6.55 -9.64
C PRO A 107 -10.63 5.50 -8.80
N VAL A 108 -10.68 5.62 -7.47
CA VAL A 108 -10.03 4.66 -6.56
C VAL A 108 -10.55 3.23 -6.80
N SER A 109 -11.84 3.06 -7.08
CA SER A 109 -12.46 1.78 -7.44
C SER A 109 -11.75 1.10 -8.62
N ASP A 110 -11.44 1.87 -9.65
CA ASP A 110 -10.82 1.35 -10.87
C ASP A 110 -9.37 0.97 -10.62
N ALA A 111 -8.67 1.74 -9.78
CA ALA A 111 -7.32 1.41 -9.37
C ALA A 111 -7.25 0.15 -8.49
N LEU A 112 -8.22 -0.05 -7.58
CA LEU A 112 -8.35 -1.27 -6.79
C LEU A 112 -8.66 -2.48 -7.69
N ALA A 113 -9.54 -2.32 -8.69
CA ALA A 113 -9.79 -3.35 -9.69
C ALA A 113 -8.52 -3.68 -10.50
N GLY A 114 -7.73 -2.65 -10.85
CA GLY A 114 -6.42 -2.81 -11.49
C GLY A 114 -5.41 -3.57 -10.63
N LEU A 115 -5.32 -3.25 -9.32
CA LEU A 115 -4.48 -3.97 -8.36
C LEU A 115 -4.82 -5.47 -8.35
N ASN A 116 -6.11 -5.78 -8.21
CA ASN A 116 -6.58 -7.16 -8.15
C ASN A 116 -6.37 -7.90 -9.48
N SER A 117 -6.51 -7.20 -10.61
CA SER A 117 -6.23 -7.77 -11.93
C SER A 117 -4.75 -8.12 -12.11
N LEU A 118 -3.83 -7.25 -11.66
CA LEU A 118 -2.39 -7.51 -11.66
C LEU A 118 -2.04 -8.71 -10.77
N TYR A 119 -2.62 -8.77 -9.57
CA TYR A 119 -2.46 -9.90 -8.65
C TYR A 119 -2.88 -11.22 -9.31
N GLN A 120 -4.03 -11.27 -9.98
CA GLN A 120 -4.47 -12.47 -10.70
C GLN A 120 -3.55 -12.82 -11.88
N ALA A 121 -3.05 -11.82 -12.61
CA ALA A 121 -2.10 -12.04 -13.69
C ALA A 121 -0.79 -12.68 -13.18
N PHE A 122 -0.28 -12.27 -12.02
CA PHE A 122 0.88 -12.91 -11.39
C PHE A 122 0.63 -14.39 -11.09
N HIS A 123 -0.55 -14.74 -10.55
CA HIS A 123 -0.89 -16.14 -10.34
C HIS A 123 -0.97 -16.94 -11.63
N GLN A 124 -1.52 -16.35 -12.69
CA GLN A 124 -1.63 -16.99 -13.98
C GLN A 124 -0.26 -17.31 -14.58
N VAL A 125 0.69 -16.38 -14.51
CA VAL A 125 2.05 -16.58 -15.08
C VAL A 125 2.94 -17.44 -14.20
N THR A 126 2.70 -17.49 -12.89
CA THR A 126 3.47 -18.33 -11.94
C THR A 126 2.84 -19.70 -11.69
N ARG A 127 1.79 -20.09 -12.43
CA ARG A 127 1.07 -21.35 -12.21
C ARG A 127 1.93 -22.61 -12.31
N SER A 128 3.01 -22.57 -13.08
CA SER A 128 3.94 -23.68 -13.28
C SER A 128 5.16 -23.63 -12.37
N VAL A 129 5.29 -22.59 -11.53
CA VAL A 129 6.39 -22.44 -10.57
C VAL A 129 6.11 -23.37 -9.38
N SER A 130 7.14 -24.03 -8.87
CA SER A 130 7.00 -24.91 -7.71
C SER A 130 6.57 -24.13 -6.46
N LEU A 131 5.88 -24.79 -5.53
CA LEU A 131 5.42 -24.13 -4.29
C LEU A 131 6.56 -23.55 -3.46
N ALA A 132 7.74 -24.17 -3.48
CA ALA A 132 8.91 -23.70 -2.73
C ALA A 132 9.52 -22.41 -3.29
N GLU A 133 9.33 -22.14 -4.59
CA GLU A 133 9.86 -20.98 -5.29
C GLU A 133 8.81 -19.89 -5.49
N LYS A 134 7.54 -20.19 -5.20
CA LYS A 134 6.44 -19.27 -5.40
C LYS A 134 6.52 -18.13 -4.37
N PRO A 135 6.44 -16.85 -4.81
CA PRO A 135 6.36 -15.73 -3.90
C PRO A 135 5.15 -15.85 -2.97
N SER A 136 5.27 -15.29 -1.76
CA SER A 136 4.14 -15.24 -0.83
C SER A 136 2.98 -14.41 -1.42
N GLU A 137 1.75 -14.66 -0.97
CA GLU A 137 0.58 -13.85 -1.34
C GLU A 137 0.82 -12.35 -1.06
N PHE A 138 1.53 -12.04 0.02
CA PHE A 138 1.92 -10.68 0.37
C PHE A 138 2.89 -10.07 -0.64
N GLN A 139 3.88 -10.84 -1.09
CA GLN A 139 4.84 -10.41 -2.11
C GLN A 139 4.16 -10.16 -3.46
N ILE A 140 3.22 -11.01 -3.85
CA ILE A 140 2.47 -10.84 -5.11
C ILE A 140 1.65 -9.54 -5.07
N TYR A 141 0.91 -9.29 -3.98
CA TYR A 141 0.20 -8.01 -3.81
C TYR A 141 1.15 -6.81 -3.77
N LYS A 142 2.31 -6.93 -3.11
CA LYS A 142 3.33 -5.89 -3.07
C LYS A 142 3.85 -5.54 -4.47
N GLN A 143 4.20 -6.55 -5.27
CA GLN A 143 4.66 -6.35 -6.65
C GLN A 143 3.56 -5.73 -7.53
N SER A 144 2.33 -6.23 -7.40
CA SER A 144 1.15 -5.69 -8.10
C SER A 144 0.93 -4.21 -7.77
N PHE A 145 1.04 -3.85 -6.49
CA PHE A 145 0.93 -2.47 -6.03
C PHE A 145 2.04 -1.57 -6.60
N GLU A 146 3.30 -2.00 -6.59
CA GLU A 146 4.39 -1.18 -7.12
C GLU A 146 4.26 -0.96 -8.64
N LEU A 147 3.82 -1.97 -9.39
CA LEU A 147 3.51 -1.83 -10.83
C LEU A 147 2.37 -0.83 -11.06
N LEU A 148 1.28 -0.97 -10.31
CA LEU A 148 0.14 -0.06 -10.38
C LEU A 148 0.57 1.38 -10.06
N LYS A 149 1.29 1.56 -8.95
CA LYS A 149 1.81 2.86 -8.50
C LYS A 149 2.71 3.51 -9.56
N ALA A 150 3.61 2.75 -10.17
CA ALA A 150 4.48 3.25 -11.24
C ALA A 150 3.68 3.71 -12.48
N HIS A 151 2.55 3.07 -12.77
CA HIS A 151 1.67 3.44 -13.87
C HIS A 151 0.81 4.68 -13.55
N LEU A 152 0.28 4.76 -12.33
CA LEU A 152 -0.66 5.79 -11.90
C LEU A 152 0.01 7.07 -11.37
N LEU A 153 1.28 6.99 -10.98
CA LEU A 153 2.05 8.11 -10.47
C LEU A 153 3.26 8.34 -11.39
N LYS A 154 3.20 9.39 -12.21
CA LYS A 154 4.41 9.82 -12.94
C LYS A 154 5.45 10.38 -11.97
N PRO A 155 6.75 10.11 -12.20
CA PRO A 155 7.80 10.87 -11.56
C PRO A 155 7.59 12.36 -11.87
N LYS A 156 7.69 13.21 -10.84
CA LYS A 156 7.81 14.65 -11.00
C LYS A 156 8.95 14.88 -12.01
N GLN A 157 8.65 15.38 -13.21
CA GLN A 157 9.70 15.86 -14.09
C GLN A 157 10.41 16.97 -13.31
N ARG A 158 11.65 16.71 -12.87
CA ARG A 158 12.54 17.78 -12.44
C ARG A 158 12.67 18.69 -13.65
N SER A 159 12.09 19.88 -13.57
CA SER A 159 12.39 20.95 -14.48
C SER A 159 13.88 21.23 -14.35
N SER A 160 14.71 20.70 -15.25
CA SER A 160 16.08 21.14 -15.38
C SER A 160 16.01 22.58 -15.90
N LYS A 161 16.11 23.56 -14.99
CA LYS A 161 16.63 24.86 -15.36
C LYS A 161 18.12 24.64 -15.66
N HIS A 162 18.41 24.29 -16.91
CA HIS A 162 19.75 24.37 -17.44
C HIS A 162 19.71 25.40 -18.55
N SER A 163 20.12 26.61 -18.19
CA SER A 163 20.61 27.62 -19.12
C SER A 163 21.66 28.42 -18.36
N ASP A 164 22.80 27.76 -18.12
CA ASP A 164 24.06 28.47 -18.09
C ASP A 164 24.43 28.69 -19.55
N SER A 165 24.47 29.94 -19.95
CA SER A 165 25.30 30.38 -21.06
C SER A 165 25.91 31.70 -20.63
N PHE A 166 27.03 31.56 -19.92
CA PHE A 166 28.16 32.49 -19.98
C PHE A 166 28.41 32.86 -21.44
N ASN A 167 28.46 34.16 -21.73
CA ASN A 167 29.29 34.71 -22.79
C ASN A 167 29.74 36.11 -22.33
N SER A 168 30.93 36.15 -21.74
CA SER A 168 31.92 37.21 -21.94
C SER A 168 33.04 36.56 -22.77
N PRO A 169 33.75 37.26 -23.67
CA PRO A 169 34.37 38.55 -23.36
C PRO A 169 34.46 39.59 -24.51
N ASP A 170 34.85 40.80 -24.08
CA ASP A 170 35.78 41.73 -24.71
C ASP A 170 35.38 42.76 -25.79
N GLN A 171 35.80 44.00 -25.46
CA GLN A 171 36.40 45.06 -26.29
C GLN A 171 35.50 45.99 -27.12
N ASN A 172 35.20 47.17 -26.56
CA ASN A 172 35.97 48.41 -26.81
C ASN A 172 35.62 49.51 -25.79
#